data_AF-A0A485K8Z7-F1
#
_entry.id   AF-A0A485K8Z7-F1
#
_cell.length_a   1.000
_cell.length_b   1.000
_cell.length_c   1.000
_cell.angle_alpha   90.00
_cell.angle_beta   90.00
_cell.angle_gamma   90.00
#
_symmetry.space_group_name_H-M   'P 1'
#
loop_
_entity.id
_entity.type
_entity.pdbx_description
1 polymer ?
#
loop_
_entity_poly.entity_id
_entity_poly.type
_entity_poly.pdbx_seq_one_letter_code
_entity_poly.pdbx_strand_id
1 'polypeptide(L)'
;MLFHATTPDFQWLRHESHLDVTDKYMVVSTRWRDKPVYFHNVYAPVHNTDRESFFASLPRTFPPVAHHIIFGDFNVTMDREIDLLVPTSNHHRGRLECMDWLQALGVVDAWRIHHPFERVYSSPKGKNRLDYIFLDVPLMESTYHDANYSRSTGIAEHLFHTVTLQPTHVPCGHGYWKLPKELLVIPEVATTILSEARSLLCQIQRSSNTGVVWEGWKKSTRQFLKSYHIYHMQSRKEALASSERAWRNAVLQAEQGRISIDALTTARVQYETSVAAWKSFENVRNFDFHAPKMK
;
A
#
# COMPACT_ATOMS: atom_id res chain seq x y z
N MET A 1 -9.95 -5.00 4.89
CA MET A 1 -8.91 -6.05 4.79
C MET A 1 -9.59 -7.34 4.34
N LEU A 2 -9.12 -7.98 3.27
CA LEU A 2 -9.64 -9.28 2.83
C LEU A 2 -8.60 -10.34 3.22
N PHE A 3 -8.94 -11.19 4.19
CA PHE A 3 -8.08 -12.33 4.53
C PHE A 3 -8.34 -13.45 3.52
N HIS A 4 -7.31 -13.81 2.74
CA HIS A 4 -7.36 -14.95 1.82
C HIS A 4 -6.61 -16.14 2.42
N ALA A 5 -6.99 -17.38 2.08
CA ALA A 5 -6.34 -18.59 2.61
C ALA A 5 -4.83 -18.67 2.32
N THR A 6 -4.35 -17.92 1.33
CA THR A 6 -2.91 -17.79 1.00
C THR A 6 -2.19 -16.71 1.78
N THR A 7 -2.87 -15.98 2.67
CA THR A 7 -2.25 -14.96 3.52
C THR A 7 -1.33 -15.68 4.52
N PRO A 8 -0.06 -15.27 4.67
CA PRO A 8 0.80 -15.82 5.71
C PRO A 8 0.10 -15.76 7.07
N ASP A 9 0.24 -16.82 7.86
CA ASP A 9 -0.38 -16.97 9.18
C ASP A 9 -1.93 -17.01 9.17
N PHE A 10 -2.60 -17.18 8.02
CA PHE A 10 -4.06 -17.34 7.93
C PHE A 10 -4.59 -18.52 8.76
N GLN A 11 -3.79 -19.58 8.94
CA GLN A 11 -4.15 -20.72 9.80
C GLN A 11 -4.36 -20.34 11.27
N TRP A 12 -3.83 -19.20 11.70
CA TRP A 12 -3.98 -18.67 13.05
C TRP A 12 -5.12 -17.66 13.17
N LEU A 13 -5.79 -17.34 12.06
CA LEU A 13 -6.91 -16.42 12.05
C LEU A 13 -8.08 -17.01 12.83
N ARG A 14 -8.55 -16.29 13.85
CA ARG A 14 -9.68 -16.70 14.69
C ARG A 14 -10.65 -15.55 14.84
N HIS A 15 -11.94 -15.86 14.70
CA HIS A 15 -12.99 -14.93 15.07
C HIS A 15 -13.19 -14.99 16.59
N GLU A 16 -12.96 -13.88 17.27
CA GLU A 16 -13.08 -13.76 18.72
C GLU A 16 -14.50 -13.36 19.12
N SER A 17 -15.48 -14.18 18.76
CA SER A 17 -16.92 -13.88 18.89
C SER A 17 -17.38 -13.52 20.31
N HIS A 18 -16.63 -13.93 21.33
CA HIS A 18 -16.88 -13.56 22.73
C HIS A 18 -16.61 -12.08 23.05
N LEU A 19 -15.94 -11.35 22.14
CA LEU A 19 -15.64 -9.93 22.26
C LEU A 19 -16.57 -9.05 21.39
N ASP A 20 -17.38 -9.66 20.54
CA ASP A 20 -18.20 -8.95 19.57
C ASP A 20 -19.36 -8.19 20.22
N VAL A 21 -19.76 -7.10 19.57
CA VAL A 21 -21.07 -6.47 19.76
C VAL A 21 -21.84 -6.67 18.46
N THR A 22 -22.97 -7.38 18.53
CA THR A 22 -23.78 -7.76 17.36
C THR A 22 -23.99 -6.59 16.41
N ASP A 23 -23.65 -6.81 15.13
CA ASP A 23 -23.77 -5.84 14.02
C ASP A 23 -22.99 -4.53 14.16
N LYS A 24 -22.14 -4.37 15.19
CA LYS A 24 -21.49 -3.11 15.53
C LYS A 24 -19.99 -3.22 15.79
N TYR A 25 -19.53 -4.35 16.27
CA TYR A 25 -18.12 -4.55 16.61
C TYR A 25 -17.74 -6.01 16.44
N MET A 26 -16.71 -6.26 15.63
CA MET A 26 -16.20 -7.60 15.38
C MET A 26 -14.70 -7.65 15.63
N VAL A 27 -14.24 -8.67 16.34
CA VAL A 27 -12.82 -8.87 16.61
C VAL A 27 -12.31 -10.14 15.94
N VAL A 28 -11.23 -10.01 15.17
CA VAL A 28 -10.52 -11.14 14.58
C VAL A 28 -9.08 -11.10 15.05
N SER A 29 -8.58 -12.22 15.58
CA SER A 29 -7.20 -12.34 16.00
C SER A 29 -6.39 -13.18 15.03
N THR A 30 -5.09 -12.95 14.98
CA THR A 30 -4.10 -13.82 14.34
C THR A 30 -2.76 -13.67 15.05
N ARG A 31 -1.70 -14.26 14.48
CA ARG A 31 -0.32 -14.04 14.91
C ARG A 31 0.52 -13.55 13.75
N TRP A 32 1.36 -12.55 14.00
CA TRP A 32 2.45 -12.19 13.11
C TRP A 32 3.75 -12.62 13.78
N ARG A 33 4.37 -13.68 13.25
CA ARG A 33 5.43 -14.42 13.96
C ARG A 33 4.93 -14.84 15.35
N ASP A 34 5.62 -14.42 16.41
CA ASP A 34 5.26 -14.77 17.79
C ASP A 34 4.28 -13.78 18.45
N LYS A 35 4.00 -12.64 17.82
CA LYS A 35 3.15 -11.59 18.41
C LYS A 35 1.68 -11.77 18.03
N PRO A 36 0.75 -11.74 19.01
CA PRO A 36 -0.68 -11.66 18.73
C PRO A 36 -1.04 -10.35 18.02
N VAL A 37 -1.98 -10.41 17.09
CA VAL A 37 -2.51 -9.24 16.38
C VAL A 37 -4.02 -9.31 16.39
N TYR A 38 -4.67 -8.23 16.81
CA TYR A 38 -6.11 -8.10 16.83
C TYR A 38 -6.58 -7.05 15.83
N PHE A 39 -7.48 -7.48 14.97
CA PHE A 39 -8.22 -6.64 14.04
C PHE A 39 -9.58 -6.34 14.62
N HIS A 40 -9.88 -5.05 14.75
CA HIS A 40 -11.13 -4.57 15.31
C HIS A 40 -11.90 -3.86 14.20
N ASN A 41 -13.02 -4.44 13.78
CA ASN A 41 -13.91 -3.81 12.82
C ASN A 41 -15.07 -3.14 13.57
N VAL A 42 -15.19 -1.82 13.41
CA VAL A 42 -16.15 -0.98 14.12
C VAL A 42 -17.19 -0.44 13.14
N TYR A 43 -18.46 -0.58 13.49
CA TYR A 43 -19.57 0.15 12.89
C TYR A 43 -20.38 0.81 14.01
N ALA A 44 -19.94 1.98 14.45
CA ALA A 44 -20.51 2.64 15.62
C ALA A 44 -21.93 3.16 15.35
N PRO A 45 -22.78 3.31 16.39
CA PRO A 45 -24.14 3.84 16.23
C PRO A 45 -24.19 5.25 15.60
N VAL A 46 -25.15 5.43 14.68
CA VAL A 46 -25.46 6.73 14.06
C VAL A 46 -26.12 7.67 15.07
N HIS A 47 -26.96 7.13 15.97
CA HIS A 47 -27.65 7.90 16.99
C HIS A 47 -26.72 8.26 18.15
N ASN A 48 -26.69 9.56 18.49
CA ASN A 48 -25.83 10.10 19.53
C ASN A 48 -26.11 9.50 20.92
N THR A 49 -27.34 9.06 21.19
CA THR A 49 -27.76 8.49 22.48
C THR A 49 -27.09 7.16 22.79
N ASP A 50 -26.73 6.40 21.75
CA ASP A 50 -26.27 5.02 21.90
C ASP A 50 -24.75 4.90 21.77
N ARG A 51 -24.10 5.95 21.23
CA ARG A 51 -22.67 5.92 20.92
C ARG A 51 -21.77 5.93 22.16
N GLU A 52 -22.20 6.66 23.19
CA GLU A 52 -21.50 6.76 24.47
C GLU A 52 -21.41 5.40 25.17
N SER A 53 -22.56 4.75 25.40
CA SER A 53 -22.62 3.42 26.01
C SER A 53 -21.94 2.36 25.15
N PHE A 54 -22.06 2.47 23.81
CA PHE A 54 -21.36 1.59 22.89
C PHE A 54 -19.83 1.63 23.09
N PHE A 55 -19.19 2.79 22.95
CA PHE A 55 -17.73 2.89 23.12
C PHE A 55 -17.29 2.59 24.57
N ALA A 56 -18.10 2.95 25.56
CA ALA A 56 -17.85 2.60 26.95
C ALA A 56 -17.81 1.07 27.16
N SER A 57 -18.66 0.31 26.46
CA SER A 57 -18.75 -1.15 26.57
C SER A 57 -17.63 -1.93 25.87
N LEU A 58 -16.86 -1.31 24.98
CA LEU A 58 -15.86 -2.03 24.17
C LEU A 58 -14.74 -2.62 25.04
N PRO A 59 -14.23 -3.82 24.70
CA PRO A 59 -13.19 -4.48 25.48
C PRO A 59 -11.89 -3.68 25.47
N ARG A 60 -11.21 -3.67 26.61
CA ARG A 60 -9.93 -2.97 26.83
C ARG A 60 -8.80 -3.90 27.29
N THR A 61 -9.14 -5.12 27.69
CA THR A 61 -8.16 -6.07 28.25
C THR A 61 -7.74 -7.05 27.18
N PHE A 62 -6.49 -6.93 26.75
CA PHE A 62 -5.86 -7.79 25.76
C PHE A 62 -4.46 -8.20 26.24
N PRO A 63 -3.82 -9.22 25.63
CA PRO A 63 -2.44 -9.57 25.96
C PRO A 63 -1.50 -8.36 25.81
N PRO A 64 -0.62 -8.06 26.78
CA PRO A 64 0.16 -6.82 26.80
C PRO A 64 1.10 -6.57 25.62
N VAL A 65 1.45 -7.62 24.86
CA VAL A 65 2.37 -7.56 23.70
C VAL A 65 1.64 -7.63 22.36
N ALA A 66 0.31 -7.57 22.38
CA ALA A 66 -0.52 -7.65 21.20
C ALA A 66 -0.46 -6.35 20.39
N HIS A 67 -0.49 -6.47 19.07
CA HIS A 67 -0.71 -5.33 18.19
C HIS A 67 -2.21 -5.18 17.91
N HIS A 68 -2.68 -3.94 17.89
CA HIS A 68 -4.06 -3.58 17.60
C HIS A 68 -4.17 -2.81 16.29
N ILE A 69 -5.07 -3.25 15.42
CA ILE A 69 -5.41 -2.56 14.17
C ILE A 69 -6.92 -2.37 14.18
N ILE A 70 -7.36 -1.12 14.31
CA ILE A 70 -8.77 -0.78 14.48
C ILE A 70 -9.23 -0.02 13.26
N PHE A 71 -10.35 -0.41 12.67
CA PHE A 71 -10.85 0.24 11.47
C PHE A 71 -12.37 0.17 11.38
N GLY A 72 -12.93 1.05 10.54
CA GLY A 72 -14.35 1.05 10.20
C GLY A 72 -14.97 2.45 10.29
N ASP A 73 -16.29 2.49 10.38
CA ASP A 73 -17.07 3.72 10.47
C ASP A 73 -17.42 4.00 11.94
N PHE A 74 -16.84 5.06 12.47
CA PHE A 74 -16.96 5.46 13.86
C PHE A 74 -18.17 6.37 14.10
N ASN A 75 -18.82 6.86 13.04
CA ASN A 75 -19.94 7.81 13.12
C ASN A 75 -19.68 9.05 14.02
N VAL A 76 -18.42 9.33 14.36
CA VAL A 76 -17.97 10.47 15.16
C VAL A 76 -16.68 11.03 14.57
N THR A 77 -16.54 12.36 14.57
CA THR A 77 -15.31 13.03 14.14
C THR A 77 -14.29 13.11 15.28
N MET A 78 -13.03 12.78 15.00
CA MET A 78 -11.96 12.84 16.00
C MET A 78 -11.49 14.27 16.22
N ASP A 79 -11.22 15.00 15.14
CA ASP A 79 -10.96 16.44 15.20
C ASP A 79 -12.24 17.25 14.94
N ARG A 80 -12.43 18.37 15.65
CA ARG A 80 -13.65 19.19 15.50
C ARG A 80 -13.50 20.30 14.47
N GLU A 81 -12.27 20.64 14.11
CA GLU A 81 -11.94 21.80 13.27
C GLU A 81 -11.61 21.41 11.84
N ILE A 82 -11.00 20.25 11.64
CA ILE A 82 -10.50 19.82 10.32
C ILE A 82 -11.19 18.56 9.77
N ASP A 83 -11.83 17.74 10.62
CA ASP A 83 -12.60 16.56 10.18
C ASP A 83 -14.07 16.88 9.87
N LEU A 84 -14.45 18.15 9.91
CA LEU A 84 -15.84 18.61 9.79
C LEU A 84 -15.90 19.86 8.92
N LEU A 85 -16.75 19.84 7.88
CA LEU A 85 -16.91 20.97 6.96
C LEU A 85 -17.63 22.16 7.60
N VAL A 86 -18.68 21.89 8.38
CA VAL A 86 -19.47 22.92 9.07
C VAL A 86 -19.61 22.51 10.54
N PRO A 87 -19.19 23.35 11.50
CA PRO A 87 -19.41 23.10 12.92
C PRO A 87 -20.89 23.27 13.28
N THR A 88 -21.72 22.30 12.91
CA THR A 88 -23.10 22.17 13.38
C THR A 88 -23.19 21.11 14.48
N SER A 89 -23.98 21.47 15.50
CA SER A 89 -24.13 20.90 16.85
C SER A 89 -24.38 19.38 16.98
N ASN A 90 -23.94 18.86 18.14
CA ASN A 90 -24.32 17.61 18.82
C ASN A 90 -23.82 16.24 18.32
N HIS A 91 -23.12 16.13 17.19
CA HIS A 91 -22.60 14.82 16.73
C HIS A 91 -21.34 14.31 17.44
N HIS A 92 -20.94 14.91 18.56
CA HIS A 92 -19.71 14.55 19.30
C HIS A 92 -19.96 13.66 20.52
N ARG A 93 -21.21 13.30 20.80
CA ARG A 93 -21.51 12.39 21.93
C ARG A 93 -20.88 11.02 21.65
N GLY A 94 -20.22 10.44 22.65
CA GLY A 94 -19.42 9.23 22.51
C GLY A 94 -17.95 9.46 22.12
N ARG A 95 -17.53 10.69 21.81
CA ARG A 95 -16.14 10.97 21.38
C ARG A 95 -15.13 10.73 22.50
N LEU A 96 -15.45 11.10 23.74
CA LEU A 96 -14.55 10.93 24.87
C LEU A 96 -14.35 9.43 25.15
N GLU A 97 -15.44 8.68 25.19
CA GLU A 97 -15.44 7.24 25.43
C GLU A 97 -14.71 6.48 24.30
N CYS A 98 -14.84 6.97 23.06
CA CYS A 98 -14.07 6.48 21.93
C CYS A 98 -12.57 6.75 22.10
N MET A 99 -12.19 7.98 22.47
CA MET A 99 -10.79 8.34 22.70
C MET A 99 -10.17 7.56 23.86
N ASP A 100 -10.90 7.38 24.96
CA ASP A 100 -10.48 6.57 26.10
C ASP A 100 -10.27 5.11 25.69
N TRP A 101 -11.15 4.56 24.84
CA TRP A 101 -10.99 3.21 24.32
C TRP A 101 -9.77 3.07 23.39
N LEU A 102 -9.60 3.99 22.43
CA LEU A 102 -8.44 4.00 21.53
C LEU A 102 -7.12 4.17 22.32
N GLN A 103 -7.13 5.03 23.35
CA GLN A 103 -5.98 5.24 24.23
C GLN A 103 -5.67 3.98 25.05
N ALA A 104 -6.68 3.28 25.58
CA ALA A 104 -6.48 2.04 26.31
C ALA A 104 -5.83 0.94 25.44
N LEU A 105 -6.06 0.96 24.13
CA LEU A 105 -5.46 0.04 23.16
C LEU A 105 -4.13 0.56 22.56
N GLY A 106 -3.68 1.75 22.96
CA GLY A 106 -2.40 2.31 22.51
C GLY A 106 -2.33 2.58 21.00
N VAL A 107 -3.47 2.90 20.37
CA VAL A 107 -3.53 3.12 18.91
C VAL A 107 -3.60 4.61 18.55
N VAL A 108 -3.13 4.94 17.34
CA VAL A 108 -3.09 6.29 16.80
C VAL A 108 -3.62 6.35 15.37
N ASP A 109 -4.11 7.52 14.97
CA ASP A 109 -4.52 7.82 13.59
C ASP A 109 -3.28 8.14 12.75
N ALA A 110 -2.74 7.12 12.08
CA ALA A 110 -1.55 7.28 11.26
C ALA A 110 -1.75 8.31 10.14
N TRP A 111 -2.94 8.36 9.53
CA TRP A 111 -3.21 9.34 8.47
C TRP A 111 -3.13 10.78 9.01
N ARG A 112 -3.74 11.07 10.18
CA ARG A 112 -3.69 12.41 10.76
C ARG A 112 -2.28 12.82 11.19
N ILE A 113 -1.46 11.89 11.67
CA ILE A 113 -0.05 12.17 12.00
C ILE A 113 0.73 12.66 10.76
N HIS A 114 0.54 11.99 9.62
CA HIS A 114 1.26 12.32 8.38
C HIS A 114 0.61 13.43 7.56
N HIS A 115 -0.68 13.73 7.80
CA HIS A 115 -1.45 14.79 7.16
C HIS A 115 -2.11 15.72 8.20
N PRO A 116 -1.33 16.46 9.01
CA PRO A 116 -1.85 17.16 10.20
C PRO A 116 -2.87 18.25 9.89
N PHE A 117 -2.80 18.88 8.71
CA PHE A 117 -3.67 20.01 8.34
C PHE A 117 -4.59 19.71 7.17
N GLU A 118 -4.48 18.53 6.55
CA GLU A 118 -5.31 18.20 5.41
C GLU A 118 -6.73 17.88 5.83
N ARG A 119 -7.70 18.31 5.01
CA ARG A 119 -9.11 18.04 5.22
C ARG A 119 -9.56 16.96 4.24
N VAL A 120 -10.10 15.88 4.79
CA VAL A 120 -10.71 14.79 4.03
C VAL A 120 -12.05 14.43 4.68
N TYR A 121 -13.06 14.18 3.86
CA TYR A 121 -14.40 13.85 4.35
C TYR A 121 -14.84 12.53 3.75
N SER A 122 -14.90 11.50 4.59
CA SER A 122 -15.20 10.13 4.17
C SER A 122 -16.69 9.80 4.18
N SER A 123 -17.53 10.59 4.85
CA SER A 123 -18.97 10.37 4.99
C SER A 123 -19.76 10.40 3.66
N PRO A 124 -20.97 9.79 3.59
CA PRO A 124 -21.91 9.84 2.45
C PRO A 124 -22.15 11.22 1.86
N LYS A 125 -22.24 12.22 2.75
CA LYS A 125 -22.56 13.60 2.38
C LYS A 125 -21.32 14.43 2.07
N GLY A 126 -20.12 13.84 2.16
CA GLY A 126 -18.85 14.53 1.97
C GLY A 126 -18.61 15.68 2.95
N LYS A 127 -19.18 15.60 4.16
CA LYS A 127 -19.10 16.68 5.16
C LYS A 127 -18.16 16.38 6.33
N ASN A 128 -18.01 15.10 6.67
CA ASN A 128 -17.32 14.67 7.87
C ASN A 128 -16.34 13.53 7.56
N ARG A 129 -15.24 13.42 8.32
CA ARG A 129 -14.40 12.21 8.36
C ARG A 129 -14.94 11.26 9.43
N LEU A 130 -15.45 10.11 9.01
CA LEU A 130 -16.07 9.11 9.89
C LEU A 130 -15.39 7.73 9.82
N ASP A 131 -14.63 7.49 8.75
CA ASP A 131 -14.00 6.21 8.44
C ASP A 131 -12.51 6.28 8.80
N TYR A 132 -12.08 5.46 9.75
CA TYR A 132 -10.73 5.54 10.30
C TYR A 132 -10.02 4.19 10.22
N ILE A 133 -8.69 4.24 10.23
CA ILE A 133 -7.80 3.10 10.47
C ILE A 133 -6.78 3.58 11.49
N PHE A 134 -6.87 3.06 12.71
CA PHE A 134 -5.93 3.29 13.80
C PHE A 134 -4.97 2.12 13.91
N LEU A 135 -3.70 2.45 14.16
CA LEU A 135 -2.62 1.50 14.32
C LEU A 135 -2.04 1.60 15.72
N ASP A 136 -1.71 0.46 16.32
CA ASP A 136 -0.82 0.39 17.48
C ASP A 136 0.47 1.19 17.24
N VAL A 137 0.89 1.98 18.23
CA VAL A 137 2.03 2.91 18.10
C VAL A 137 3.32 2.20 17.66
N PRO A 138 3.80 1.13 18.34
CA PRO A 138 4.95 0.37 17.88
C PRO A 138 4.83 -0.18 16.46
N LEU A 139 3.63 -0.61 16.06
CA LEU A 139 3.39 -1.09 14.70
C LEU A 139 3.51 0.04 13.67
N MET A 140 2.91 1.19 13.96
CA MET A 140 2.96 2.39 13.11
C MET A 140 4.40 2.86 12.93
N GLU A 141 5.14 3.06 14.02
CA GLU A 141 6.53 3.55 13.98
C GLU A 141 7.46 2.63 13.18
N SER A 142 7.23 1.32 13.24
CA SER A 142 8.09 0.33 12.58
C SER A 142 7.67 0.01 11.16
N THR A 143 6.38 0.08 10.80
CA THR A 143 5.92 -0.48 9.51
C THR A 143 5.10 0.46 8.65
N TYR A 144 4.76 1.65 9.14
CA TYR A 144 3.99 2.59 8.33
C TYR A 144 4.76 2.98 7.05
N HIS A 145 4.09 2.89 5.90
CA HIS A 145 4.62 3.37 4.63
C HIS A 145 3.77 4.51 4.05
N ASP A 146 2.45 4.33 3.96
CA ASP A 146 1.53 5.33 3.39
C ASP A 146 0.10 5.13 3.89
N ALA A 147 -0.72 6.19 3.85
CA ALA A 147 -2.16 6.11 4.03
C ALA A 147 -2.88 7.09 3.10
N ASN A 148 -4.01 6.66 2.52
CA ASN A 148 -4.79 7.49 1.62
C ASN A 148 -6.29 7.21 1.67
N TYR A 149 -7.06 8.19 1.20
CA TYR A 149 -8.50 8.05 0.97
C TYR A 149 -8.76 8.04 -0.53
N SER A 150 -9.55 7.08 -1.00
CA SER A 150 -9.92 6.95 -2.42
C SER A 150 -11.41 6.68 -2.60
N ARG A 151 -11.97 7.00 -3.78
CA ARG A 151 -13.35 6.60 -4.13
C ARG A 151 -13.32 5.23 -4.79
N SER A 152 -14.28 4.36 -4.46
CA SER A 152 -14.55 3.16 -5.25
C SER A 152 -15.53 3.46 -6.36
N THR A 153 -15.41 2.74 -7.47
CA THR A 153 -16.36 2.79 -8.58
C THR A 153 -17.70 2.11 -8.25
N GLY A 154 -17.78 1.30 -7.20
CA GLY A 154 -18.99 0.53 -6.84
C GLY A 154 -19.73 0.99 -5.58
N ILE A 155 -19.09 1.75 -4.69
CA ILE A 155 -19.70 2.27 -3.46
C ILE A 155 -19.38 3.77 -3.41
N ALA A 156 -20.37 4.58 -3.75
CA ALA A 156 -20.21 6.02 -3.95
C ALA A 156 -20.36 6.84 -2.66
N GLU A 157 -20.95 6.25 -1.62
CA GLU A 157 -21.32 6.98 -0.41
C GLU A 157 -20.09 7.26 0.47
N HIS A 158 -19.31 6.24 0.84
CA HIS A 158 -18.12 6.45 1.66
C HIS A 158 -16.82 6.49 0.85
N LEU A 159 -15.81 7.20 1.38
CA LEU A 159 -14.43 7.06 0.91
C LEU A 159 -13.78 5.81 1.52
N PHE A 160 -12.93 5.15 0.73
CA PHE A 160 -12.11 4.03 1.16
C PHE A 160 -10.84 4.55 1.81
N HIS A 161 -10.71 4.34 3.11
CA HIS A 161 -9.44 4.56 3.80
C HIS A 161 -8.55 3.32 3.61
N THR A 162 -7.33 3.56 3.13
CA THR A 162 -6.30 2.53 2.94
C THR A 162 -5.06 2.91 3.72
N VAL A 163 -4.51 1.97 4.47
CA VAL A 163 -3.20 2.08 5.12
C VAL A 163 -2.30 0.98 4.59
N THR A 164 -1.11 1.36 4.16
CA THR A 164 -0.08 0.44 3.67
C THR A 164 0.98 0.29 4.74
N LEU A 165 1.12 -0.95 5.23
CA LEU A 165 2.22 -1.35 6.10
C LEU A 165 3.25 -2.09 5.27
N GLN A 166 4.51 -1.73 5.43
CA GLN A 166 5.64 -2.45 4.86
C GLN A 166 6.60 -2.82 5.99
N PRO A 167 7.26 -3.98 5.94
CA PRO A 167 8.34 -4.26 6.85
C PRO A 167 9.34 -3.11 6.77
N THR A 168 9.69 -2.48 7.89
CA THR A 168 10.87 -1.62 7.92
C THR A 168 11.97 -2.42 7.27
N HIS A 169 12.64 -1.82 6.30
CA HIS A 169 13.91 -2.34 5.84
C HIS A 169 14.80 -2.43 7.09
N VAL A 170 14.87 -3.61 7.72
CA VAL A 170 16.13 -4.05 8.29
C VAL A 170 17.09 -3.80 7.13
N PRO A 171 18.14 -3.00 7.28
CA PRO A 171 19.14 -2.92 6.24
C PRO A 171 19.69 -4.34 6.10
N CYS A 172 19.10 -5.13 5.20
CA CYS A 172 19.71 -6.30 4.62
C CYS A 172 21.00 -5.74 4.04
N GLY A 173 22.10 -5.89 4.79
CA GLY A 173 23.38 -5.28 4.48
C GLY A 173 23.64 -5.48 2.99
N HIS A 174 23.95 -4.38 2.29
CA HIS A 174 23.97 -4.27 0.82
C HIS A 174 23.80 -5.61 0.13
N GLY A 175 22.55 -6.05 -0.07
CA GLY A 175 22.29 -7.26 -0.84
C GLY A 175 23.09 -7.13 -2.14
N TYR A 176 23.90 -8.14 -2.47
CA TYR A 176 24.69 -8.09 -3.69
C TYR A 176 23.72 -7.85 -4.84
N TRP A 177 23.84 -6.68 -5.50
CA TRP A 177 23.05 -6.40 -6.68
C TRP A 177 23.27 -7.53 -7.68
N LYS A 178 22.20 -8.28 -7.96
CA LYS A 178 22.16 -9.30 -8.99
C LYS A 178 21.67 -8.64 -10.28
N LEU A 179 22.32 -8.97 -11.38
CA LEU A 179 21.91 -8.53 -12.70
C LEU A 179 20.54 -9.12 -13.05
N PRO A 180 19.50 -8.29 -13.28
CA PRO A 180 18.25 -8.77 -13.85
C PRO A 180 18.49 -9.25 -15.28
N LYS A 181 18.20 -10.52 -15.57
CA LYS A 181 18.53 -11.14 -16.86
C LYS A 181 17.71 -10.56 -18.00
N GLU A 182 16.54 -9.99 -17.70
CA GLU A 182 15.64 -9.34 -18.65
C GLU A 182 16.31 -8.15 -19.33
N LEU A 183 17.22 -7.46 -18.64
CA LEU A 183 17.98 -6.35 -19.23
C LEU A 183 18.84 -6.80 -20.41
N LEU A 184 19.33 -8.04 -20.39
CA LEU A 184 20.15 -8.59 -21.47
C LEU A 184 19.33 -8.97 -22.70
N VAL A 185 18.01 -9.08 -22.57
CA VAL A 185 17.09 -9.31 -23.69
C VAL A 185 16.80 -8.01 -24.44
N ILE A 186 16.97 -6.86 -23.79
CA ILE A 186 16.74 -5.55 -24.40
C ILE A 186 17.83 -5.29 -25.46
N PRO A 187 17.47 -5.12 -26.75
CA PRO A 187 18.45 -4.97 -27.82
C PRO A 187 19.42 -3.80 -27.59
N GLU A 188 18.90 -2.66 -27.15
CA GLU A 188 19.69 -1.46 -26.86
C GLU A 188 20.79 -1.72 -25.81
N VAL A 189 20.45 -2.41 -24.73
CA VAL A 189 21.37 -2.76 -23.64
C VAL A 189 22.42 -3.75 -24.15
N ALA A 190 21.99 -4.79 -24.86
CA ALA A 190 22.89 -5.80 -25.42
C ALA A 190 23.89 -5.19 -26.42
N THR A 191 23.43 -4.33 -27.33
CA THR A 191 24.29 -3.65 -28.31
C THR A 191 25.29 -2.73 -27.62
N THR A 192 24.88 -2.00 -26.58
CA THR A 192 25.77 -1.12 -25.81
C THR A 192 26.86 -1.90 -25.08
N ILE A 193 26.51 -3.02 -24.43
CA ILE A 193 27.52 -3.88 -23.78
C ILE A 193 28.49 -4.46 -24.81
N LEU A 194 27.99 -4.92 -25.97
CA LEU A 194 28.83 -5.49 -27.02
C LEU A 194 29.76 -4.45 -27.64
N SER A 195 29.31 -3.21 -27.83
CA SER A 195 30.17 -2.14 -28.36
C SER A 195 31.28 -1.78 -27.36
N GLU A 196 30.94 -1.62 -26.07
CA GLU A 196 31.93 -1.38 -25.02
C GLU A 196 32.92 -2.54 -24.88
N ALA A 197 32.45 -3.79 -24.95
CA ALA A 197 33.30 -4.97 -24.89
C ALA A 197 34.29 -5.04 -26.08
N ARG A 198 33.87 -4.61 -27.28
CA ARG A 198 34.77 -4.52 -28.45
C ARG A 198 35.83 -3.44 -28.24
N SER A 199 35.44 -2.26 -27.73
CA SER A 199 36.40 -1.20 -27.39
C SER A 199 37.38 -1.63 -26.30
N LEU A 200 36.91 -2.41 -25.32
CA LEU A 200 37.73 -2.97 -24.25
C LEU A 200 38.83 -3.91 -24.79
N LEU A 201 38.51 -4.76 -25.77
CA LEU A 201 39.48 -5.67 -26.38
C LEU A 201 40.69 -4.90 -26.96
N CYS A 202 40.44 -3.79 -27.64
CA CYS A 202 41.50 -2.92 -28.15
C CYS A 202 42.34 -2.27 -27.02
N GLN A 203 41.72 -1.94 -25.89
CA GLN A 203 42.40 -1.32 -24.74
C GLN A 203 43.26 -2.33 -23.97
N ILE A 204 42.75 -3.56 -23.77
CA ILE A 204 43.48 -4.64 -23.09
C ILE A 204 44.76 -4.99 -23.86
N GLN A 205 44.69 -5.07 -25.19
CA GLN A 205 45.87 -5.38 -26.03
C GLN A 205 46.99 -4.33 -25.94
N ARG A 206 46.67 -3.10 -25.52
CA ARG A 206 47.61 -1.96 -25.49
C ARG A 206 48.03 -1.58 -24.07
N SER A 207 47.45 -2.20 -23.04
CA SER A 207 47.67 -1.86 -21.65
C SER A 207 48.76 -2.75 -21.03
N SER A 208 49.66 -2.14 -20.26
CA SER A 208 50.63 -2.84 -19.42
C SER A 208 49.98 -3.51 -18.20
N ASN A 209 48.78 -3.08 -17.81
CA ASN A 209 48.04 -3.62 -16.67
C ASN A 209 46.60 -3.97 -17.08
N THR A 210 46.48 -5.11 -17.75
CA THR A 210 45.23 -5.62 -18.32
C THR A 210 44.15 -5.90 -17.26
N GLY A 211 44.57 -6.32 -16.06
CA GLY A 211 43.66 -6.58 -14.94
C GLY A 211 42.88 -5.34 -14.49
N VAL A 212 43.56 -4.19 -14.37
CA VAL A 212 42.91 -2.93 -13.96
C VAL A 212 41.89 -2.46 -15.00
N VAL A 213 42.22 -2.62 -16.29
CA VAL A 213 41.32 -2.26 -17.40
C VAL A 213 40.07 -3.14 -17.40
N TRP A 214 40.23 -4.44 -17.18
CA TRP A 214 39.11 -5.38 -17.05
C TRP A 214 38.22 -5.08 -15.84
N GLU A 215 38.80 -4.85 -14.66
CA GLU A 215 38.04 -4.48 -13.45
C GLU A 215 37.30 -3.16 -13.61
N GLY A 216 37.95 -2.17 -14.24
CA GLY A 216 37.34 -0.87 -14.55
C GLY A 216 36.12 -1.01 -15.45
N TRP A 217 36.21 -1.84 -16.49
CA TRP A 217 35.07 -2.13 -17.37
C TRP A 217 33.94 -2.83 -16.62
N LYS A 218 34.21 -3.89 -15.85
CA LYS A 218 33.17 -4.56 -15.03
C LYS A 218 32.44 -3.58 -14.11
N LYS A 219 33.16 -2.64 -13.49
CA LYS A 219 32.58 -1.60 -12.64
C LYS A 219 31.69 -0.64 -13.46
N SER A 220 32.17 -0.18 -14.61
CA SER A 220 31.44 0.72 -15.52
C SER A 220 30.15 0.07 -16.02
N THR A 221 30.25 -1.14 -16.57
CA THR A 221 29.10 -1.90 -17.09
C THR A 221 28.08 -2.21 -15.99
N ARG A 222 28.53 -2.54 -14.77
CA ARG A 222 27.64 -2.70 -13.62
C ARG A 222 26.89 -1.41 -13.28
N GLN A 223 27.57 -0.26 -13.34
CA GLN A 223 26.93 1.03 -13.08
C GLN A 223 25.93 1.39 -14.16
N PHE A 224 26.29 1.20 -15.43
CA PHE A 224 25.39 1.37 -16.58
C PHE A 224 24.10 0.54 -16.41
N LEU A 225 24.24 -0.76 -16.13
CA LEU A 225 23.10 -1.67 -15.95
C LEU A 225 22.21 -1.27 -14.77
N LYS A 226 22.79 -0.80 -13.66
CA LYS A 226 22.01 -0.27 -12.53
C LYS A 226 21.22 0.97 -12.90
N SER A 227 21.86 1.95 -13.55
CA SER A 227 21.20 3.18 -13.98
C SER A 227 20.09 2.89 -14.99
N TYR A 228 20.36 2.03 -15.98
CA TYR A 228 19.37 1.62 -16.97
C TYR A 228 18.21 0.88 -16.32
N HIS A 229 18.47 0.00 -15.33
CA HIS A 229 17.41 -0.69 -14.62
C HIS A 229 16.45 0.28 -13.90
N ILE A 230 17.00 1.29 -13.21
CA ILE A 230 16.19 2.32 -12.53
C ILE A 230 15.35 3.08 -13.55
N TYR A 231 15.97 3.55 -14.63
CA TYR A 231 15.28 4.27 -15.70
C TYR A 231 14.16 3.43 -16.32
N HIS A 232 14.47 2.20 -16.72
CA HIS A 232 13.52 1.28 -17.33
C HIS A 232 12.32 0.98 -16.41
N MET A 233 12.57 0.81 -15.10
CA MET A 233 11.51 0.62 -14.11
C MET A 233 10.60 1.86 -13.99
N GLN A 234 11.20 3.05 -14.04
CA GLN A 234 10.46 4.30 -13.99
C GLN A 234 9.60 4.50 -15.25
N SER A 235 10.17 4.32 -16.45
CA SER A 235 9.44 4.45 -17.72
C SER A 235 8.26 3.48 -17.80
N ARG A 236 8.39 2.26 -17.27
CA ARG A 236 7.27 1.30 -17.22
C ARG A 236 6.16 1.73 -16.27
N LYS A 237 6.50 2.27 -15.10
CA LYS A 237 5.50 2.84 -14.17
C LYS A 237 4.77 4.01 -14.82
N GLU A 238 5.49 4.89 -15.50
CA GLU A 238 4.91 6.04 -16.21
C GLU A 238 4.00 5.60 -17.34
N ALA A 239 4.36 4.56 -18.10
CA ALA A 239 3.53 3.98 -19.16
C ALA A 239 2.24 3.33 -18.62
N LEU A 240 2.30 2.67 -17.47
CA LEU A 240 1.11 2.14 -16.81
C LEU A 240 0.19 3.28 -16.35
N ALA A 241 0.75 4.30 -15.69
CA ALA A 241 -0.01 5.45 -15.23
C ALA A 241 -0.58 6.30 -16.38
N SER A 242 0.09 6.35 -17.55
CA SER A 242 -0.43 7.03 -18.73
C SER A 242 -1.55 6.25 -19.40
N SER A 243 -1.41 4.92 -19.56
CA SER A 243 -2.49 4.07 -20.11
C SER A 243 -3.73 4.04 -19.20
N GLU A 244 -3.55 4.06 -17.88
CA GLU A 244 -4.66 4.18 -16.92
C GLU A 244 -5.41 5.51 -17.08
N ARG A 245 -4.68 6.63 -17.19
CA ARG A 245 -5.27 7.95 -17.45
C ARG A 245 -5.99 8.00 -18.79
N ALA A 246 -5.40 7.44 -19.83
CA ALA A 246 -6.01 7.36 -21.17
C ALA A 246 -7.32 6.56 -21.15
N TRP A 247 -7.33 5.41 -20.46
CA TRP A 247 -8.53 4.58 -20.28
C TRP A 247 -9.63 5.34 -19.53
N ARG A 248 -9.31 5.97 -18.40
CA ARG A 248 -10.27 6.79 -17.63
C ARG A 248 -10.86 7.93 -18.46
N ASN A 249 -10.02 8.64 -19.21
CA ASN A 249 -10.46 9.72 -20.09
C ASN A 249 -11.38 9.20 -21.22
N ALA A 250 -11.06 8.04 -21.80
CA ALA A 250 -11.90 7.41 -22.81
C ALA A 250 -13.28 7.02 -22.25
N VAL A 251 -13.34 6.45 -21.04
CA VAL A 251 -14.62 6.13 -20.37
C VAL A 251 -15.48 7.38 -20.20
N LEU A 252 -14.91 8.47 -19.68
CA LEU A 252 -15.63 9.74 -19.50
C LEU A 252 -16.13 10.33 -20.83
N GLN A 253 -15.34 10.22 -21.90
CA GLN A 253 -15.75 10.71 -23.22
C GLN A 253 -16.83 9.83 -23.87
N ALA A 254 -16.81 8.51 -23.60
CA ALA A 254 -17.84 7.60 -24.09
C ALA A 254 -19.19 7.85 -23.41
N GLU A 255 -19.20 8.12 -22.09
CA GLU A 255 -20.40 8.53 -21.34
C GLU A 255 -21.02 9.82 -21.90
N GLN A 256 -20.20 10.71 -22.45
CA GLN A 256 -20.63 11.95 -23.08
C GLN A 256 -20.96 11.81 -24.58
N GLY A 257 -20.91 10.58 -25.13
CA GLY A 257 -21.16 10.30 -26.55
C GLY A 257 -20.11 10.87 -27.51
N ARG A 258 -18.92 11.22 -27.03
CA ARG A 258 -17.88 11.96 -27.80
C ARG A 258 -16.89 11.05 -28.52
N ILE A 259 -16.85 9.76 -28.21
CA ILE A 259 -15.98 8.78 -28.87
C ILE A 259 -16.74 7.53 -29.28
N SER A 260 -16.20 6.81 -30.26
CA SER A 260 -16.75 5.52 -30.70
C SER A 260 -16.45 4.41 -29.69
N ILE A 261 -17.28 3.36 -29.72
CA ILE A 261 -17.07 2.13 -28.93
C ILE A 261 -15.72 1.47 -29.26
N ASP A 262 -15.26 1.60 -30.50
CA ASP A 262 -13.98 1.07 -30.97
C ASP A 262 -12.77 1.79 -30.34
N ALA A 263 -12.83 3.13 -30.22
CA ALA A 263 -11.83 3.93 -29.53
C ALA A 263 -11.77 3.61 -28.02
N LEU A 264 -12.93 3.40 -27.40
CA LEU A 264 -13.01 2.95 -26.00
C LEU A 264 -12.37 1.57 -25.84
N THR A 265 -12.70 0.62 -26.72
CA THR A 265 -12.15 -0.75 -26.67
C THR A 265 -10.62 -0.73 -26.85
N THR A 266 -10.10 0.12 -27.73
CA THR A 266 -8.66 0.30 -27.94
C THR A 266 -7.95 0.79 -26.67
N ALA A 267 -8.49 1.81 -26.01
CA ALA A 267 -7.94 2.34 -24.77
C ALA A 267 -7.97 1.30 -23.64
N ARG A 268 -9.02 0.47 -23.59
CA ARG A 268 -9.14 -0.65 -22.65
C ARG A 268 -8.06 -1.69 -22.86
N VAL A 269 -7.89 -2.15 -24.11
CA VAL A 269 -6.90 -3.17 -24.47
C VAL A 269 -5.48 -2.69 -24.17
N GLN A 270 -5.17 -1.42 -24.43
CA GLN A 270 -3.87 -0.82 -24.09
C GLN A 270 -3.59 -0.81 -22.59
N TYR A 271 -4.59 -0.47 -21.77
CA TYR A 271 -4.47 -0.52 -20.31
C TYR A 271 -4.33 -1.97 -19.81
N GLU A 272 -5.17 -2.89 -20.26
CA GLU A 272 -5.10 -4.31 -19.88
C GLU A 272 -3.77 -4.95 -20.27
N THR A 273 -3.23 -4.62 -21.45
CA THR A 273 -1.90 -5.06 -21.90
C THR A 273 -0.79 -4.54 -20.99
N SER A 274 -0.86 -3.27 -20.60
CA SER A 274 0.11 -2.64 -19.69
C SER A 274 0.06 -3.27 -18.29
N VAL A 275 -1.13 -3.56 -17.78
CA VAL A 275 -1.35 -4.27 -16.51
C VAL A 275 -0.82 -5.70 -16.57
N ALA A 276 -1.10 -6.44 -17.65
CA ALA A 276 -0.62 -7.81 -17.83
C ALA A 276 0.91 -7.87 -17.87
N ALA A 277 1.55 -6.93 -18.59
CA ALA A 277 3.00 -6.81 -18.63
C ALA A 277 3.59 -6.47 -17.25
N TRP A 278 2.92 -5.63 -16.45
CA TRP A 278 3.34 -5.31 -15.08
C TRP A 278 3.23 -6.52 -14.14
N LYS A 279 2.09 -7.21 -14.16
CA LYS A 279 1.85 -8.42 -13.34
C LYS A 279 2.81 -9.56 -13.67
N SER A 280 3.07 -9.80 -14.96
CA SER A 280 4.06 -10.80 -15.40
C SER A 280 5.44 -10.50 -14.82
N PHE A 281 5.85 -9.23 -14.83
CA PHE A 281 7.11 -8.80 -14.24
C PHE A 281 7.15 -8.96 -12.71
N GLU A 282 6.09 -8.59 -11.99
CA GLU A 282 6.01 -8.79 -10.54
C GLU A 282 6.09 -10.28 -10.17
N ASN A 283 5.44 -11.14 -10.95
CA ASN A 283 5.50 -12.59 -10.74
C ASN A 283 6.92 -13.15 -10.95
N VAL A 284 7.65 -12.70 -11.98
CA VAL A 284 9.06 -13.08 -12.18
C VAL A 284 9.94 -12.61 -11.02
N ARG A 285 9.75 -11.37 -10.56
CA ARG A 285 10.49 -10.82 -9.41
C ARG A 285 10.21 -11.60 -8.12
N ASN A 286 8.96 -11.97 -7.87
CA ASN A 286 8.57 -12.74 -6.70
C ASN A 286 9.07 -14.19 -6.79
N PHE A 287 9.08 -14.79 -7.98
CA PHE A 287 9.62 -16.13 -8.22
C PHE A 287 11.13 -16.20 -7.90
N ASP A 288 11.91 -15.22 -8.35
CA ASP A 288 13.34 -15.12 -8.05
C ASP A 288 13.64 -14.91 -6.54
N PHE A 289 12.69 -14.36 -5.79
CA PHE A 289 12.78 -14.21 -4.34
C PHE A 289 12.48 -15.52 -3.58
N HIS A 290 11.65 -16.39 -4.15
CA HIS A 290 11.19 -17.64 -3.54
C HIS A 290 11.93 -18.89 -4.05
N ALA A 291 12.83 -18.77 -5.02
CA ALA A 291 13.70 -19.87 -5.43
C ALA A 291 14.53 -20.34 -4.20
N PRO A 292 14.33 -21.56 -3.69
CA PRO A 292 15.10 -22.04 -2.57
C PRO A 292 16.57 -22.05 -2.97
N LYS A 293 17.44 -21.49 -2.13
CA LYS A 293 18.88 -21.69 -2.27
C LYS A 293 19.12 -23.20 -2.10
N MET A 294 19.17 -23.94 -3.20
CA MET A 294 19.70 -25.29 -3.19
C MET A 294 21.13 -25.18 -2.67
N LYS A 295 21.35 -25.78 -1.50
CA LYS A 295 22.69 -25.99 -0.93
C LYS A 295 23.38 -27.11 -1.68
#